data_AF-A0A8K0DA92-F1
#
_entry.id   AF-A0A8K0DA92-F1
#
_cell.length_a   1.000
_cell.length_b   1.000
_cell.length_c   1.000
_cell.angle_alpha   90.00
_cell.angle_beta   90.00
_cell.angle_gamma   90.00
#
_symmetry.space_group_name_H-M   'P 1'
#
loop_
_entity.id
_entity.type
_entity.pdbx_description
1 polymer ?
#
loop_
_entity_poly.entity_id
_entity_poly.type
_entity_poly.pdbx_seq_one_letter_code
_entity_poly.pdbx_strand_id
1 'polypeptide(L)'
;MAIVGIEFDGAYGDDATLIHSSWLTPRKREVFRPPFKQQSQFDKAIKTGMPPEESTWRLYSVKRSFLEVGRIIIIVFYHLYCVTQHSSVQTIMRALIKS
;
A
#
# COMPACT_ATOMS: atom_id res chain seq x y z
N MET A 1 11.73 6.53 7.12
CA MET A 1 11.13 5.41 6.35
C MET A 1 9.68 5.77 6.13
N ALA A 2 9.18 5.69 4.90
CA ALA A 2 7.76 5.89 4.63
C ALA A 2 7.27 4.73 3.76
N ILE A 3 6.54 3.80 4.38
CA ILE A 3 5.88 2.66 3.74
C ILE A 3 4.44 3.09 3.47
N VAL A 4 3.99 2.96 2.23
CA VAL A 4 2.64 3.40 1.83
C VAL A 4 1.82 2.21 1.39
N GLY A 5 0.53 2.22 1.75
CA GLY A 5 -0.44 1.31 1.18
C GLY A 5 -0.84 1.77 -0.20
N ILE A 6 -0.99 0.86 -1.15
CA ILE A 6 -1.54 1.15 -2.46
C ILE A 6 -2.58 0.10 -2.83
N GLU A 7 -3.56 0.53 -3.62
CA GLU A 7 -4.51 -0.34 -4.30
C GLU A 7 -4.22 -0.23 -5.80
N PHE A 8 -4.01 -1.36 -6.46
CA PHE A 8 -3.77 -1.39 -7.90
C PHE A 8 -5.07 -1.11 -8.67
N ASP A 9 -4.92 -0.65 -9.90
CA ASP A 9 -6.04 -0.59 -10.83
C ASP A 9 -6.47 -2.02 -11.23
N GLY A 10 -7.78 -2.25 -11.40
CA GLY A 10 -8.45 -3.56 -11.42
C GLY A 10 -7.98 -4.56 -12.49
N ALA A 11 -7.03 -4.17 -13.34
CA ALA A 11 -6.32 -5.06 -14.27
C ALA A 11 -5.44 -6.11 -13.57
N TYR A 12 -5.02 -5.87 -12.32
CA TYR A 12 -4.14 -6.79 -11.55
C TYR A 12 -4.78 -7.30 -10.24
N GLY A 13 -6.09 -7.14 -10.08
CA GLY A 13 -6.85 -7.40 -8.85
C GLY A 13 -6.98 -6.14 -7.99
N ASP A 14 -8.12 -5.98 -7.30
CA ASP A 14 -8.35 -4.91 -6.30
C ASP A 14 -7.55 -5.18 -4.99
N ASP A 15 -6.36 -5.77 -5.12
CA ASP A 15 -5.54 -6.17 -3.99
C ASP A 15 -4.76 -4.97 -3.46
N ALA A 16 -5.00 -4.63 -2.20
CA ALA A 16 -4.24 -3.65 -1.46
C ALA A 16 -2.89 -4.25 -1.03
N THR A 17 -1.78 -3.51 -1.23
CA THR A 17 -0.45 -3.94 -0.83
C THR A 17 0.39 -2.82 -0.21
N LEU A 18 1.50 -3.18 0.42
CA LEU A 18 2.46 -2.27 1.03
C LEU A 18 3.68 -2.13 0.12
N ILE A 19 4.12 -0.89 -0.09
CA ILE A 19 5.33 -0.57 -0.86
C ILE A 19 6.16 0.48 -0.14
N HIS A 20 7.42 0.62 -0.54
CA HIS A 20 8.19 1.79 -0.12
C HIS A 20 7.74 3.03 -0.91
N SER A 21 7.58 4.18 -0.23
CA SER A 21 7.14 5.43 -0.86
C SER A 21 8.03 5.92 -2.00
N SER A 22 9.33 5.62 -1.97
CA SER A 22 10.26 5.96 -3.06
C SER A 22 10.00 5.18 -4.35
N TRP A 23 9.16 4.15 -4.31
CA TRP A 23 8.80 3.35 -5.49
C TRP A 23 7.63 3.96 -6.25
N LEU A 24 6.94 4.95 -5.68
CA LEU A 24 5.95 5.72 -6.39
C LEU A 24 6.61 6.68 -7.37
N THR A 25 6.01 6.79 -8.54
CA THR A 25 6.30 7.90 -9.45
C THR A 25 5.97 9.25 -8.79
N PRO A 26 6.58 10.37 -9.23
CA PRO A 26 6.29 11.69 -8.66
C PRO A 26 4.81 12.07 -8.67
N ARG A 27 4.04 11.55 -9.64
CA ARG A 27 2.60 11.79 -9.78
C ARG A 27 1.73 10.85 -8.92
N LYS A 28 2.32 9.85 -8.25
CA LYS A 28 1.66 8.83 -7.41
C LYS A 28 0.53 8.06 -8.10
N ARG A 29 0.57 8.00 -9.44
CA ARG A 29 -0.38 7.24 -10.26
C ARG A 29 0.14 5.87 -10.63
N GLU A 30 1.44 5.66 -10.49
CA GLU A 30 2.11 4.43 -10.87
C GLU A 30 3.18 4.11 -9.83
N VAL A 31 3.43 2.82 -9.64
CA VAL A 31 4.46 2.29 -8.74
C VAL A 31 5.39 1.36 -9.51
N PHE A 32 6.68 1.47 -9.24
CA PHE A 32 7.66 0.48 -9.66
C PHE A 32 7.60 -0.73 -8.73
N ARG A 33 7.28 -1.91 -9.28
CA ARG A 33 7.28 -3.17 -8.53
C ARG A 33 8.48 -4.02 -8.95
N PRO A 34 9.29 -4.50 -7.99
CA PRO A 34 10.40 -5.37 -8.29
C PRO A 34 9.94 -6.77 -8.72
N PRO A 35 10.71 -7.48 -9.56
CA PRO A 35 10.38 -8.82 -10.07
C PRO A 35 10.71 -9.95 -9.07
N PHE A 36 10.65 -9.68 -7.76
CA PHE A 36 11.01 -10.67 -6.76
C PHE A 36 9.92 -11.74 -6.63
N LYS A 37 10.29 -13.00 -6.81
CA LYS A 37 9.39 -14.15 -6.61
C LYS A 37 9.29 -14.56 -5.15
N GLN A 38 10.30 -14.25 -4.33
CA GLN A 38 10.37 -14.62 -2.92
C GLN A 38 9.96 -13.45 -2.03
N GLN A 39 9.04 -13.70 -1.08
CA GLN A 39 8.57 -12.68 -0.14
C GLN A 39 9.70 -12.10 0.72
N SER A 40 10.66 -12.93 1.14
CA SER A 40 11.80 -12.49 1.95
C SER A 40 12.67 -11.43 1.26
N GLN A 41 12.84 -11.53 -0.06
CA GLN A 41 13.57 -10.56 -0.88
C GLN A 41 12.78 -9.25 -1.01
N PHE A 42 11.47 -9.36 -1.21
CA PHE A 42 10.56 -8.21 -1.26
C PHE A 42 10.54 -7.45 0.06
N ASP A 43 10.39 -8.14 1.18
CA ASP A 43 10.39 -7.55 2.53
C ASP A 43 11.71 -6.84 2.83
N LYS A 44 12.84 -7.45 2.43
CA LYS A 44 14.16 -6.83 2.55
C LYS A 44 14.23 -5.55 1.74
N ALA A 45 13.81 -5.57 0.47
CA ALA A 45 13.84 -4.42 -0.41
C ALA A 45 12.96 -3.25 0.09
N ILE A 46 11.76 -3.54 0.62
CA ILE A 46 10.90 -2.53 1.25
C ILE A 46 11.58 -1.94 2.47
N LYS A 47 12.12 -2.78 3.37
CA LYS A 47 12.77 -2.33 4.61
C LYS A 47 14.01 -1.47 4.33
N THR A 48 14.78 -1.81 3.29
CA THR A 48 15.98 -1.05 2.91
C THR A 48 15.67 0.16 2.03
N GLY A 49 14.43 0.31 1.55
CA GLY A 49 14.06 1.39 0.62
C GLY A 49 14.86 1.34 -0.68
N MET A 50 15.07 0.13 -1.23
CA MET A 50 15.87 -0.09 -2.43
C MET A 50 15.40 0.84 -3.57
N PRO A 51 16.30 1.57 -4.27
CA PRO A 51 15.88 2.43 -5.35
C PRO A 51 15.29 1.60 -6.51
N PRO A 52 14.22 2.08 -7.18
CA PRO A 52 13.69 1.42 -8.36
C PRO A 52 14.72 1.31 -9.47
N GLU A 53 14.79 0.15 -10.11
CA GLU A 53 15.65 -0.08 -11.27
C GLU A 53 14.78 -0.18 -12.53
N GLU A 54 14.80 0.85 -13.37
CA GLU A 54 13.89 1.00 -14.52
C GLU A 54 14.00 -0.12 -15.57
N SER A 55 15.15 -0.79 -15.67
CA SER A 55 15.39 -1.88 -16.62
C SER A 55 14.66 -3.17 -16.23
N THR A 56 14.48 -3.41 -14.93
CA THR A 56 14.01 -4.72 -14.41
C THR A 56 12.68 -4.60 -13.68
N TRP A 57 12.39 -3.45 -13.07
CA TRP A 57 11.16 -3.21 -12.35
C TRP A 57 10.06 -2.81 -13.32
N ARG A 58 8.85 -3.34 -13.08
CA ARG A 58 7.69 -3.02 -13.92
C ARG A 58 6.84 -1.94 -13.25
N LEU A 59 6.30 -1.03 -14.05
CA LEU A 59 5.34 -0.03 -13.60
C LEU A 59 3.94 -0.63 -13.55
N TYR A 60 3.21 -0.32 -12.49
CA TYR A 60 1.82 -0.71 -12.30
C TYR A 60 1.00 0.52 -11.95
N SER A 61 -0.18 0.64 -12.56
CA SER A 61 -1.14 1.69 -12.27
C SER A 61 -1.72 1.53 -10.87
N VAL A 62 -1.73 2.63 -10.12
CA VAL A 62 -2.26 2.74 -8.77
C VAL A 62 -3.60 3.48 -8.84
N LYS A 63 -4.65 2.83 -8.35
CA LYS A 63 -5.99 3.39 -8.23
C LYS A 63 -6.09 4.34 -7.04
N ARG A 64 -5.51 3.94 -5.89
CA ARG A 64 -5.51 4.73 -4.66
C ARG A 64 -4.22 4.51 -3.87
N SER A 65 -3.70 5.57 -3.26
CA SER A 65 -2.60 5.48 -2.29
C SER A 65 -3.10 5.87 -0.90
N PHE A 66 -2.72 5.08 0.09
CA PHE A 66 -2.97 5.30 1.50
C PHE A 66 -1.64 5.77 2.10
N LEU A 67 -1.53 7.09 2.27
CA LEU A 67 -0.32 7.71 2.81
C LEU A 67 -0.21 7.44 4.31
N GLU A 68 1.01 7.08 4.72
CA GLU A 68 1.39 6.87 6.11
C GLU A 68 1.36 8.19 6.87
N VAL A 69 0.36 8.37 7.74
CA VAL A 69 0.47 9.28 8.87
C VAL A 69 0.52 8.42 10.12
N GLY A 70 1.73 8.01 10.50
CA GLY A 70 2.10 7.57 11.84
C GLY A 70 1.44 6.32 12.44
N ARG A 71 0.49 5.66 11.77
CA ARG A 71 -0.21 4.51 12.34
C ARG A 71 -0.56 3.48 11.26
N ILE A 72 0.13 2.33 11.37
CA ILE A 72 -0.15 1.00 10.78
C ILE A 72 -1.65 0.58 10.85
N ILE A 73 -2.45 1.31 11.62
CA ILE A 73 -3.89 1.20 11.80
C ILE A 73 -4.66 1.17 10.47
N ILE A 74 -4.38 2.00 9.47
CA ILE A 74 -5.36 2.14 8.37
C ILE A 74 -5.55 0.84 7.56
N ILE A 75 -4.49 0.10 7.25
CA ILE A 75 -4.61 -1.08 6.37
C ILE A 75 -5.13 -2.29 7.13
N VAL A 76 -4.70 -2.49 8.38
CA VAL A 76 -5.28 -3.53 9.25
C VAL A 76 -6.76 -3.23 9.48
N PHE A 77 -7.14 -1.97 9.65
CA PHE A 77 -8.54 -1.58 9.87
C PHE A 77 -9.37 -1.70 8.59
N TYR A 78 -8.85 -1.41 7.40
CA TYR A 78 -9.56 -1.66 6.14
C TYR A 78 -9.75 -3.15 5.88
N HIS A 79 -8.73 -3.97 6.13
CA HIS A 79 -8.84 -5.41 5.97
C HIS A 79 -9.77 -6.04 7.03
N LEU A 80 -9.76 -5.56 8.28
CA LEU A 80 -10.75 -5.95 9.29
C LEU A 80 -12.15 -5.48 8.89
N TYR A 81 -12.30 -4.24 8.43
CA TYR A 81 -13.57 -3.67 7.98
C TYR A 81 -14.18 -4.45 6.81
N CYS A 82 -13.35 -4.87 5.85
CA CYS A 82 -13.80 -5.66 4.71
C CYS A 82 -14.21 -7.09 5.12
N VAL A 83 -13.57 -7.65 6.16
CA VAL A 83 -13.87 -8.99 6.69
C VAL A 83 -15.06 -8.98 7.66
N THR A 84 -15.27 -7.90 8.43
CA THR A 84 -16.35 -7.78 9.40
C THR A 84 -17.31 -6.64 9.00
N GLN A 85 -18.42 -6.97 8.34
CA GLN A 85 -19.57 -6.05 8.13
C GLN A 85 -20.32 -5.73 9.44
N HIS A 86 -19.61 -5.40 10.52
CA HIS A 86 -20.22 -5.14 11.82
C HIS A 86 -20.37 -3.63 12.06
N SER A 87 -21.61 -3.18 12.32
CA SER A 87 -22.00 -1.77 12.45
C SER A 87 -21.21 -0.98 13.51
N SER A 88 -20.69 -1.66 14.53
CA SER A 88 -19.93 -1.03 15.64
C SER A 88 -18.56 -0.48 15.19
N VAL A 89 -17.91 -1.08 14.19
CA VAL A 89 -16.58 -0.68 13.70
C VAL A 89 -16.66 0.62 12.87
N GLN A 90 -17.78 0.83 12.17
CA GLN A 90 -18.05 2.07 11.41
C GLN A 90 -18.08 3.31 12.31
N THR A 91 -18.65 3.18 13.51
CA THR A 91 -18.79 4.30 14.46
C THR A 91 -17.45 4.75 15.02
N ILE A 92 -16.58 3.80 15.37
CA ILE A 92 -15.23 4.07 15.89
C ILE A 92 -14.35 4.69 14.80
N MET A 93 -14.45 4.22 13.56
CA MET A 93 -13.72 4.77 12.40
C MET A 93 -14.12 6.23 12.11
N ARG A 94 -15.42 6.55 12.18
CA ARG A 94 -15.90 7.93 12.01
C ARG A 94 -15.44 8.87 13.11
N ALA A 95 -15.23 8.38 14.33
CA ALA A 95 -14.71 9.17 15.44
C ALA A 95 -13.21 9.47 15.28
N LEU A 96 -12.42 8.50 14.80
CA LEU A 96 -10.98 8.67 14.60
C LEU A 96 -10.60 9.55 13.39
N ILE A 97 -11.47 9.65 12.39
CA ILE A 97 -11.26 10.53 11.21
C ILE A 97 -11.61 12.00 11.52
N LYS A 98 -12.39 12.27 12.57
CA LYS A 98 -12.82 13.61 12.96
C LYS A 98 -11.98 14.27 14.06
N SER A 99 -10.97 13.58 14.60
CA SER A 99 -10.02 14.10 15.59
C SER A 99 -8.68 14.45 14.96
#